data_AF-A0AAV4PZ32-F1
#
_entry.id   AF-A0AAV4PZ32-F1
#
_cell.length_a   1.000
_cell.length_b   1.000
_cell.length_c   1.000
_cell.angle_alpha   90.00
_cell.angle_beta   90.00
_cell.angle_gamma   90.00
#
_symmetry.space_group_name_H-M   'P 1'
#
loop_
_entity.id
_entity.type
_entity.pdbx_description
1 polymer ?
#
loop_
_entity_poly.entity_id
_entity_poly.type
_entity_poly.pdbx_seq_one_letter_code
_entity_poly.pdbx_strand_id
1 'polypeptide(L)' 'MLPSRSPLDFFLLGYAEDMVYATPVCDACDILRRNAEAINSVTPEMLSNTWTKIEYRLDILRVMNSAHIEVNKRK' A
#
# COMPACT_ATOMS: atom_id res chain seq x y z
N MET A 1 3.25 13.24 -6.10
CA MET A 1 4.09 13.09 -4.89
C MET A 1 3.57 11.87 -4.14
N LEU A 2 4.38 10.82 -4.02
CA LEU A 2 4.00 9.68 -3.17
C LEU A 2 3.92 10.20 -1.73
N PRO A 3 2.92 9.81 -0.92
CA PRO A 3 2.91 10.16 0.50
C PRO A 3 4.22 9.64 1.13
N SER A 4 4.71 10.31 2.17
CA SER A 4 6.00 10.04 2.83
C SER A 4 6.15 8.63 3.44
N ARG A 5 5.13 7.78 3.29
CA ARG A 5 5.03 6.40 3.80
C ARG A 5 4.98 5.44 2.61
N SER A 6 5.69 4.30 2.67
CA SER A 6 5.78 3.35 1.55
C SER A 6 4.37 2.95 1.07
N PRO A 7 4.14 2.77 -0.24
CA PRO A 7 2.86 2.26 -0.75
C PRO A 7 2.42 0.94 -0.11
N LEU A 8 3.40 0.11 0.30
CA LEU A 8 3.14 -1.12 1.03
C LEU A 8 2.62 -0.85 2.45
N ASP A 9 3.20 0.12 3.15
CA ASP A 9 2.75 0.51 4.49
C ASP A 9 1.34 1.11 4.45
N PHE A 10 0.99 1.81 3.37
CA PHE A 10 -0.37 2.33 3.17
C PHE A 10 -1.37 1.18 3.00
N PHE A 11 -1.04 0.18 2.18
CA PHE A 11 -1.87 -1.00 2.01
C PHE A 11 -2.05 -1.77 3.34
N LEU A 12 -0.94 -2.05 4.04
CA LEU A 12 -0.97 -2.80 5.28
C LEU A 12 -1.73 -2.06 6.39
N LEU A 13 -1.57 -0.75 6.48
CA LEU A 13 -2.31 0.05 7.45
C LEU A 13 -3.81 0.04 7.16
N GLY A 14 -4.22 0.32 5.91
CA GLY A 14 -5.63 0.31 5.54
C GLY A 14 -6.28 -1.06 5.72
N TYR A 15 -5.57 -2.13 5.36
CA TYR A 15 -6.06 -3.49 5.57
C TYR A 15 -6.25 -3.83 7.06
N ALA A 16 -5.31 -3.42 7.91
CA ALA A 16 -5.43 -3.62 9.35
C ALA A 16 -6.58 -2.79 9.94
N GLU A 17 -6.76 -1.53 9.50
CA GLU A 17 -7.88 -0.69 9.91
C GLU A 17 -9.23 -1.32 9.53
N ASP A 18 -9.36 -1.82 8.30
CA ASP A 18 -10.58 -2.49 7.83
C ASP A 18 -10.93 -3.70 8.70
N MET A 19 -9.93 -4.47 9.14
CA MET A 19 -10.12 -5.64 10.01
C MET A 19 -10.44 -5.25 11.46
N VAL A 20 -9.72 -4.27 12.02
CA VAL A 20 -9.91 -3.83 13.41
C VAL A 20 -11.29 -3.22 13.60
N TYR A 21 -11.76 -2.43 12.63
CA TYR A 21 -13.02 -1.70 12.71
C TYR A 21 -14.19 -2.38 11.97
N ALA A 22 -14.01 -3.61 11.49
CA ALA A 22 -15.10 -4.40 10.87
C ALA A 22 -16.30 -4.61 11.80
N THR A 23 -16.06 -4.63 13.12
CA THR A 23 -17.10 -4.71 14.16
C THR A 23 -16.79 -3.68 15.27
N PRO A 24 -17.78 -3.28 16.09
CA PRO A 24 -17.52 -2.40 17.24
C PRO A 24 -16.40 -2.94 18.13
N VAL A 25 -15.48 -2.08 18.51
CA VAL A 25 -14.34 -2.41 19.38
C VAL A 25 -14.77 -2.28 20.84
N CYS A 26 -14.49 -3.29 21.65
CA CYS A 26 -14.93 -3.32 23.05
C CYS A 26 -13.92 -2.65 24.01
N ASP A 27 -12.63 -2.96 23.86
CA ASP A 27 -11.56 -2.46 24.73
C ASP A 27 -10.18 -2.50 24.03
N ALA A 28 -9.13 -2.06 24.73
CA ALA A 28 -7.77 -2.04 24.20
C ALA A 28 -7.21 -3.45 23.92
N CYS A 29 -7.61 -4.48 24.68
CA CYS A 29 -7.16 -5.85 24.45
C CYS A 29 -7.75 -6.40 23.15
N ASP A 30 -8.99 -6.06 22.84
CA ASP A 30 -9.65 -6.40 21.58
C ASP A 30 -8.95 -5.76 20.37
N ILE A 31 -8.52 -4.50 20.48
CA ILE A 31 -7.70 -3.85 19.44
C ILE A 31 -6.40 -4.62 19.20
N LEU A 32 -5.68 -4.98 20.26
CA LEU A 32 -4.40 -5.70 20.14
C LEU A 32 -4.60 -7.08 19.52
N ARG A 33 -5.66 -7.80 19.91
CA ARG A 33 -6.03 -9.10 19.33
C ARG A 33 -6.35 -8.97 17.85
N ARG A 34 -7.19 -8.01 17.46
CA ARG A 34 -7.59 -7.80 16.06
C ARG A 34 -6.42 -7.34 15.19
N ASN A 35 -5.51 -6.51 15.72
CA ASN A 35 -4.27 -6.15 15.03
C ASN A 35 -3.40 -7.38 14.76
N ALA A 36 -3.24 -8.27 15.74
CA ALA A 36 -2.49 -9.52 15.56
C ALA A 36 -3.18 -10.45 14.53
N GLU A 37 -4.51 -10.56 14.57
CA GLU A 37 -5.29 -11.32 13.59
C GLU A 37 -5.13 -10.75 12.17
N ALA A 38 -5.21 -9.43 12.02
CA ALA A 38 -5.03 -8.76 10.73
C ALA A 38 -3.61 -8.97 10.17
N ILE A 39 -2.57 -8.93 11.01
CA ILE A 39 -1.20 -9.21 10.56
C ILE A 39 -1.08 -10.67 10.12
N ASN A 40 -1.67 -11.61 10.86
CA ASN A 40 -1.64 -13.04 10.54
C ASN A 40 -2.51 -13.41 9.33
N SER A 41 -3.51 -12.61 8.97
CA SER A 41 -4.36 -12.86 7.81
C SER A 41 -3.74 -12.34 6.50
N VAL A 42 -2.69 -11.53 6.55
CA VAL A 42 -1.96 -11.09 5.36
C VAL A 42 -1.29 -12.29 4.70
N THR A 43 -1.72 -12.62 3.49
CA THR A 43 -1.14 -13.73 2.73
C THR A 43 0.02 -13.26 1.83
N PRO A 44 0.96 -14.15 1.47
CA PRO A 44 1.99 -13.83 0.48
C PRO A 44 1.43 -13.37 -0.87
N GLU A 45 0.25 -13.89 -1.26
CA GLU A 45 -0.43 -13.50 -2.49
C GLU A 45 -0.90 -12.03 -2.45
N MET A 46 -1.46 -11.58 -1.33
CA MET A 46 -1.86 -10.17 -1.15
C MET A 46 -0.66 -9.22 -1.25
N LEU A 47 0.48 -9.61 -0.67
CA LEU A 47 1.72 -8.87 -0.76
C LEU A 47 2.25 -8.83 -2.19
N SER A 48 2.30 -9.99 -2.88
CA SER A 48 2.75 -10.09 -4.26
C SER A 48 1.89 -9.24 -5.20
N ASN A 49 0.57 -9.33 -5.09
CA ASN A 49 -0.37 -8.53 -5.88
C ASN A 49 -0.21 -7.02 -5.65
N THR A 50 0.01 -6.62 -4.40
CA THR A 50 0.25 -5.22 -4.03
C THR A 50 1.57 -4.73 -4.61
N TRP A 51 2.62 -5.54 -4.51
CA TRP A 51 3.93 -5.23 -5.06
C TRP A 51 3.88 -5.05 -6.58
N THR A 52 3.24 -5.96 -7.31
CA THR A 52 3.07 -5.85 -8.78
C THR A 52 2.34 -4.57 -9.18
N LYS A 53 1.30 -4.16 -8.42
CA LYS A 53 0.60 -2.88 -8.67
C LYS A 53 1.51 -1.67 -8.44
N ILE A 54 2.40 -1.72 -7.46
CA ILE A 54 3.38 -0.67 -7.18
C ILE A 54 4.39 -0.60 -8.32
N GLU A 55 4.95 -1.74 -8.74
CA GLU A 55 5.88 -1.82 -9.88
C GLU A 55 5.26 -1.26 -11.16
N TYR A 56 4.03 -1.65 -11.48
CA TYR A 56 3.31 -1.12 -12.65
C TYR A 56 3.17 0.41 -12.63
N ARG A 57 2.83 0.98 -11.47
CA ARG A 57 2.74 2.44 -11.32
C ARG A 57 4.10 3.12 -11.45
N LEU A 58 5.15 2.51 -10.91
CA LEU A 58 6.51 3.02 -11.05
C LEU A 58 6.99 2.96 -12.50
N ASP A 59 6.67 1.91 -13.24
CA ASP A 59 7.00 1.77 -14.65
C ASP A 59 6.31 2.85 -15.49
N ILE A 60 5.01 3.10 -15.27
CA ILE A 60 4.29 4.21 -15.93
C ILE A 60 4.98 5.54 -15.63
N LEU A 61 5.26 5.82 -14.35
CA LEU A 61 5.91 7.07 -13.94
C LEU A 61 7.28 7.22 -14.59
N ARG A 62 8.04 6.14 -14.71
CA ARG A 62 9.34 6.12 -15.38
C ARG A 62 9.21 6.47 -16.86
N VAL A 63 8.27 5.85 -17.57
CA VAL A 63 8.00 6.12 -18.98
C VAL A 63 7.55 7.57 -19.20
N MET A 64 6.67 8.08 -18.34
CA MET A 64 6.22 9.48 -18.41
C MET A 64 7.35 10.46 -18.13
N ASN A 65 8.17 10.21 -17.12
CA ASN A 65 9.30 11.07 -16.80
C ASN A 65 10.37 11.05 -17.91
N SER A 66 10.64 9.89 -18.54
CA SER A 66 11.55 9.83 -19.69
C SER A 66 10.99 10.59 -20.90
N ALA A 67 9.69 10.47 -21.19
CA ALA A 67 9.04 11.21 -22.28
C ALA A 67 9.09 12.73 -22.04
N HIS A 68 8.89 13.16 -20.79
CA HIS A 68 8.98 14.58 -20.43
C HIS A 68 10.42 15.14 -20.56
N ILE A 69 11.44 14.35 -20.24
CA ILE A 69 12.85 14.74 -20.43
C ILE A 69 13.19 14.83 -21.92
N GLU A 70 12.69 13.93 -22.76
CA GLU A 70 12.96 13.92 -24.20
C GLU A 70 12.32 15.09 -24.94
N VAL A 71 11.09 15.48 -24.57
CA VAL A 71 10.42 16.67 -25.11
C VAL A 71 11.18 17.96 -24.77
N ASN A 72 11.86 18.02 -23.62
CA ASN A 72 12.63 19.20 -23.21
C ASN A 72 14.04 19.27 -23.83
N LYS A 73 14.49 18.25 -24.59
CA LYS A 73 15.76 18.26 -25.34
C LYS A 73 15.60 18.62 -26.82
N ARG A 74 14.38 18.89 -27.29
CA ARG A 74 14.08 19.29 -28.68
C ARG A 74 13.69 20.76 -28.84
N LYS A 75 14.07 21.62 -27.89
CA LYS A 75 13.98 23.09 -28.03
C LYS A 75 15.36 23.71 -27.95
#